data_AF-A0A1G2CG25-F1
#
_entry.id   AF-A0A1G2CG25-F1
#
_cell.length_a   1.000
_cell.length_b   1.000
_cell.length_c   1.000
_cell.angle_alpha   90.00
_cell.angle_beta   90.00
_cell.angle_gamma   90.00
#
_symmetry.space_group_name_H-M   'P 1'
#
loop_
_entity.id
_entity.type
_entity.pdbx_description
1 polymer ?
#
loop_
_entity_poly.entity_id
_entity_poly.type
_entity_poly.pdbx_seq_one_letter_code
_entity_poly.pdbx_strand_id
1 'polypeptide(L)'
;MVIDETGGTHGLRDQNAVLGAVALPKQKAFGQELYPGVFQKAAVYMRSIVMNHPFIDGNKRTGVTTASVFLENNGYKVVPEEGAVEAFTLHVVQEGLDINTIAAWLKKNSLKLEK
;
A
#
# COMPACT_ATOMS: atom_id res chain seq x y z
N MET A 1 5.24 33.07 -14.48
CA MET A 1 4.74 31.69 -14.29
C MET A 1 5.71 30.76 -14.99
N VAL A 2 6.47 29.99 -14.23
CA VAL A 2 7.58 29.17 -14.73
C VAL A 2 7.02 27.76 -14.93
N ILE A 3 6.58 27.48 -16.15
CA ILE A 3 5.95 26.20 -16.51
C ILE A 3 6.74 25.44 -17.59
N ASP A 4 7.93 25.93 -18.00
CA ASP A 4 8.55 25.48 -19.25
C ASP A 4 9.94 24.82 -19.13
N GLU A 5 10.46 24.53 -17.93
CA GLU A 5 11.86 24.03 -17.80
C GLU A 5 12.05 22.67 -17.13
N THR A 6 11.00 21.96 -16.71
CA THR A 6 11.13 20.56 -16.28
C THR A 6 9.93 19.74 -16.75
N GLY A 7 10.06 19.04 -17.87
CA GLY A 7 9.04 18.13 -18.41
C GLY A 7 8.84 16.88 -17.55
N GLY A 8 8.21 17.03 -16.38
CA GLY A 8 7.75 15.94 -15.52
C GLY A 8 6.72 16.45 -14.51
N THR A 9 5.48 15.97 -14.62
CA THR A 9 4.35 16.36 -13.76
C THR A 9 4.71 16.14 -12.29
N HIS A 10 4.68 17.20 -11.48
CA HIS A 10 5.17 17.21 -10.10
C HIS A 10 4.70 15.97 -9.28
N GLY A 11 5.67 15.22 -8.73
CA GLY A 11 5.44 14.18 -7.72
C GLY A 11 5.16 12.77 -8.22
N LEU A 12 4.79 12.56 -9.49
CA LEU A 12 4.49 11.25 -10.05
C LEU A 12 5.65 10.77 -10.95
N ARG A 13 6.22 9.62 -10.64
CA ARG A 13 7.24 8.95 -11.45
C ARG A 13 6.63 8.03 -12.50
N ASP A 14 5.60 7.28 -12.12
CA ASP A 14 4.94 6.31 -13.00
C ASP A 14 3.42 6.28 -12.73
N GLN A 15 2.67 6.83 -13.68
CA GLN A 15 1.22 6.85 -13.63
C GLN A 15 0.59 5.45 -13.77
N ASN A 16 1.20 4.57 -14.56
CA ASN A 16 0.70 3.21 -14.74
C ASN A 16 0.89 2.38 -13.47
N ALA A 17 1.97 2.61 -12.73
CA ALA A 17 2.18 1.99 -11.43
C ALA A 17 1.10 2.38 -10.40
N VAL A 18 0.64 3.65 -10.41
CA VAL A 18 -0.50 4.08 -9.58
C VAL A 18 -1.79 3.40 -10.01
N LEU A 19 -2.09 3.42 -11.32
CA LEU A 19 -3.30 2.79 -11.85
C LEU A 19 -3.33 1.28 -11.53
N GLY A 20 -2.17 0.61 -11.64
CA GLY A 20 -1.99 -0.78 -11.25
C GLY A 20 -2.28 -1.01 -9.76
N ALA A 21 -1.73 -0.17 -8.87
CA ALA A 21 -1.98 -0.28 -7.42
C ALA A 21 -3.47 -0.14 -7.06
N VAL A 22 -4.24 0.64 -7.83
CA VAL A 22 -5.70 0.80 -7.63
C VAL A 22 -6.51 -0.35 -8.22
N ALA A 23 -6.05 -0.93 -9.33
CA ALA A 23 -6.75 -2.01 -10.02
C ALA A 23 -6.52 -3.39 -9.39
N LEU A 24 -5.28 -3.67 -8.95
CA LEU A 24 -4.87 -4.98 -8.43
C LEU A 24 -5.76 -5.52 -7.29
N PRO A 25 -6.11 -4.72 -6.26
CA PRO A 25 -6.96 -5.21 -5.16
C PRO A 25 -8.38 -5.61 -5.57
N LYS A 26 -8.82 -5.20 -6.77
CA LYS A 26 -10.15 -5.49 -7.35
C LYS A 26 -10.11 -6.60 -8.39
N GLN A 27 -8.93 -7.13 -8.71
CA GLN A 27 -8.80 -8.16 -9.75
C GLN A 27 -9.48 -9.46 -9.37
N LYS A 28 -10.05 -10.10 -10.40
CA LYS A 28 -10.69 -11.41 -10.32
C LYS A 28 -10.05 -12.35 -11.33
N ALA A 29 -9.87 -13.61 -10.94
CA ALA A 29 -9.47 -14.70 -11.83
C ALA A 29 -10.49 -15.83 -11.73
N PHE A 30 -10.90 -16.39 -12.86
CA PHE A 30 -11.92 -17.46 -12.91
C PHE A 30 -13.20 -17.13 -12.12
N GLY A 31 -13.61 -15.85 -12.13
CA GLY A 31 -14.79 -15.36 -11.42
C GLY A 31 -14.62 -15.12 -9.91
N GLN A 32 -13.45 -15.44 -9.33
CA GLN A 32 -13.16 -15.27 -7.90
C GLN A 32 -12.21 -14.09 -7.66
N GLU A 33 -12.40 -13.37 -6.55
CA GLU A 33 -11.48 -12.30 -6.15
C GLU A 33 -10.10 -12.89 -5.81
N LEU A 34 -9.04 -12.31 -6.38
CA LEU A 34 -7.66 -12.73 -6.08
C LEU A 34 -7.26 -12.43 -4.63
N TYR A 35 -7.87 -11.41 -4.04
CA TYR A 35 -7.58 -10.92 -2.68
C TYR A 35 -8.87 -10.76 -1.89
N PRO A 36 -9.50 -11.86 -1.42
CA PRO A 36 -10.81 -11.79 -0.77
C PRO A 36 -10.78 -11.04 0.58
N GLY A 37 -9.65 -11.06 1.29
CA GLY A 37 -9.52 -10.42 2.60
C GLY A 37 -9.20 -8.93 2.55
N VAL A 38 -9.80 -8.14 3.45
CA VAL A 38 -9.48 -6.69 3.61
C VAL A 38 -7.99 -6.46 3.87
N PHE A 39 -7.34 -7.32 4.67
CA PHE A 39 -5.90 -7.23 4.93
C PHE A 39 -5.05 -7.59 3.70
N GLN A 40 -5.52 -8.52 2.85
CA GLN A 40 -4.83 -8.83 1.59
C GLN A 40 -4.94 -7.67 0.62
N LYS A 41 -6.12 -7.04 0.49
CA LYS A 41 -6.29 -5.82 -0.32
C LYS A 41 -5.40 -4.68 0.18
N ALA A 42 -5.34 -4.46 1.49
CA ALA A 42 -4.44 -3.48 2.11
C ALA A 42 -2.96 -3.78 1.81
N ALA A 43 -2.57 -5.05 1.92
CA ALA A 43 -1.22 -5.50 1.60
C ALA A 43 -0.85 -5.29 0.13
N VAL A 44 -1.79 -5.48 -0.80
CA VAL A 44 -1.60 -5.18 -2.22
C VAL A 44 -1.35 -3.69 -2.42
N TYR A 45 -2.17 -2.81 -1.84
CA TYR A 45 -1.92 -1.36 -1.92
C TYR A 45 -0.54 -0.98 -1.41
N MET A 46 -0.16 -1.45 -0.21
CA MET A 46 1.14 -1.17 0.38
C MET A 46 2.27 -1.67 -0.53
N ARG A 47 2.25 -2.95 -0.91
CA ARG A 47 3.32 -3.56 -1.71
C ARG A 47 3.43 -2.90 -3.08
N SER A 48 2.31 -2.66 -3.77
CA SER A 48 2.32 -2.04 -5.10
C SER A 48 2.90 -0.63 -5.06
N ILE A 49 2.58 0.18 -4.06
CA ILE A 49 3.12 1.55 -3.96
C ILE A 49 4.57 1.54 -3.49
N VAL A 50 4.91 0.70 -2.51
CA VAL A 50 6.26 0.63 -1.94
C VAL A 50 7.26 0.07 -2.95
N MET A 51 6.91 -1.01 -3.67
CA MET A 51 7.84 -1.72 -4.57
C MET A 51 7.92 -1.11 -5.96
N ASN A 52 6.84 -0.51 -6.48
CA ASN A 52 6.85 0.03 -7.85
C ASN A 52 7.33 1.49 -7.91
N HIS A 53 7.53 2.13 -6.76
CA HIS A 53 7.97 3.52 -6.64
C HIS A 53 7.23 4.50 -7.59
N PRO A 54 5.89 4.54 -7.60
CA PRO A 54 5.11 5.36 -8.52
C PRO A 54 5.31 6.87 -8.33
N PHE A 55 5.85 7.31 -7.20
CA PHE A 55 6.12 8.71 -6.88
C PHE A 55 7.62 9.01 -6.90
N ILE A 56 7.98 10.28 -7.10
CA ILE A 56 9.38 10.73 -7.10
C ILE A 56 10.01 10.54 -5.70
N ASP A 57 9.25 10.81 -4.64
CA ASP A 57 9.63 10.54 -3.26
C ASP A 57 8.36 10.15 -2.44
N GLY A 58 8.56 9.62 -1.23
CA GLY A 58 7.49 9.38 -0.28
C GLY A 58 6.77 8.05 -0.48
N ASN A 59 7.16 7.22 -1.45
CA ASN A 59 6.54 5.92 -1.76
C ASN A 59 6.27 5.05 -0.51
N LYS A 60 7.24 4.98 0.40
CA LYS A 60 7.10 4.25 1.68
C LYS A 60 5.95 4.80 2.53
N ARG A 61 5.93 6.12 2.74
CA ARG A 61 4.89 6.82 3.51
C ARG A 61 3.53 6.66 2.83
N THR A 62 3.46 6.88 1.52
CA THR A 62 2.22 6.76 0.74
C THR A 62 1.65 5.34 0.77
N GLY A 63 2.49 4.31 0.62
CA GLY A 63 2.06 2.91 0.65
C GLY A 63 1.50 2.50 2.01
N VAL A 64 2.19 2.88 3.08
CA VAL A 64 1.71 2.66 4.47
C VAL A 64 0.40 3.40 4.70
N THR A 65 0.35 4.70 4.42
CA THR A 65 -0.85 5.52 4.65
C THR A 65 -2.04 5.01 3.86
N THR A 66 -1.84 4.59 2.61
CA THR A 66 -2.91 4.02 1.77
C THR A 66 -3.48 2.75 2.39
N ALA A 67 -2.62 1.84 2.87
CA ALA A 67 -3.06 0.62 3.54
C ALA A 67 -3.78 0.90 4.86
N SER A 68 -3.27 1.82 5.68
CA SER A 68 -3.90 2.23 6.95
C SER A 68 -5.28 2.84 6.72
N VAL A 69 -5.40 3.83 5.83
CA VAL A 69 -6.69 4.49 5.51
C VAL A 69 -7.69 3.48 4.93
N PHE A 70 -7.22 2.56 4.07
CA PHE A 70 -8.08 1.50 3.56
C PHE A 70 -8.62 0.62 4.69
N LEU A 71 -7.76 0.20 5.62
CA LEU A 71 -8.18 -0.61 6.76
C LEU A 71 -9.14 0.16 7.68
N GLU A 72 -8.89 1.45 7.93
CA GLU A 72 -9.75 2.31 8.76
C GLU A 72 -11.16 2.42 8.17
N ASN A 73 -11.24 2.62 6.85
CA ASN A 73 -12.51 2.63 6.12
C ASN A 73 -13.25 1.28 6.18
N ASN A 74 -12.51 0.18 6.41
CA ASN A 74 -13.04 -1.18 6.59
C ASN A 74 -13.20 -1.57 8.07
N GLY A 75 -13.09 -0.62 9.01
CA GLY A 75 -13.33 -0.86 10.44
C GLY A 75 -12.13 -1.43 11.18
N TYR A 76 -10.90 -1.20 10.72
CA TYR A 76 -9.68 -1.64 11.37
C TYR A 76 -8.70 -0.48 11.53
N LYS A 77 -8.14 -0.28 12.71
CA LYS A 77 -7.09 0.71 12.95
C LYS A 77 -5.76 0.01 13.12
N VAL A 78 -4.76 0.43 12.35
CA VAL A 78 -3.38 -0.08 12.45
C VAL A 78 -2.72 0.59 13.65
N VAL A 79 -2.37 -0.18 14.68
CA VAL A 79 -1.77 0.28 15.96
C VAL A 79 -0.54 -0.59 16.29
N PRO A 80 0.57 -0.42 15.57
CA PRO A 80 1.82 -1.13 15.82
C PRO A 80 2.64 -0.42 16.90
N GLU A 81 3.67 -1.11 17.41
CA GLU A 81 4.67 -0.51 18.29
C GLU A 81 5.43 0.64 17.58
N GLU A 82 6.01 1.54 18.37
CA GLU A 82 6.78 2.67 17.85
C GLU A 82 7.94 2.17 16.95
N GLY A 83 8.08 2.79 15.77
CA GLY A 83 9.09 2.40 14.77
C GLY A 83 8.81 1.10 14.00
N ALA A 84 7.85 0.27 14.43
CA ALA A 84 7.61 -1.03 13.79
C ALA A 84 7.10 -0.91 12.35
N VAL A 85 6.35 0.14 12.01
CA VAL A 85 5.89 0.41 10.63
C VAL A 85 7.06 0.66 9.70
N GLU A 86 8.01 1.49 10.12
CA GLU A 86 9.16 1.86 9.29
C GLU A 86 10.07 0.64 9.10
N ALA A 87 10.39 -0.07 10.18
CA ALA A 87 11.17 -1.30 10.13
C ALA A 87 10.53 -2.34 9.22
N PHE A 88 9.21 -2.55 9.35
CA PHE A 88 8.49 -3.51 8.52
C PHE A 88 8.44 -3.07 7.05
N THR A 89 8.23 -1.79 6.77
CA THR A 89 8.23 -1.27 5.39
C THR A 89 9.59 -1.44 4.74
N LEU A 90 10.68 -1.22 5.48
CA LEU A 90 12.03 -1.48 4.99
C LEU A 90 12.24 -2.97 4.70
N HIS A 91 11.78 -3.85 5.59
CA HIS A 91 11.85 -5.30 5.40
C HIS A 91 11.07 -5.76 4.17
N VAL A 92 9.91 -5.18 3.88
CA VAL A 92 9.14 -5.43 2.64
C VAL A 92 9.96 -5.11 1.39
N VAL A 93 10.69 -3.99 1.39
CA VAL A 93 11.53 -3.57 0.25
C VAL A 93 12.74 -4.48 0.08
N GLN A 94 13.41 -4.81 1.18
CA GLN A 94 14.65 -5.59 1.17
C GLN A 94 14.40 -7.05 0.79
N GLU A 95 13.40 -7.69 1.40
CA GLU A 95 13.13 -9.12 1.22
C GLU A 95 12.05 -9.40 0.16
N GLY A 96 11.43 -8.35 -0.39
CA GLY A 96 10.39 -8.50 -1.41
C GLY A 96 9.15 -9.26 -0.94
N LEU A 97 8.80 -9.12 0.35
CA LEU A 97 7.76 -9.92 1.03
C LEU A 97 6.47 -10.06 0.21
N ASP A 98 5.87 -11.24 0.29
CA ASP A 98 4.63 -11.54 -0.40
C ASP A 98 3.40 -10.90 0.30
N ILE A 99 2.29 -10.88 -0.43
CA ILE A 99 1.03 -10.27 0.01
C ILE A 99 0.49 -10.89 1.31
N ASN A 100 0.61 -12.21 1.48
CA ASN A 100 0.07 -12.87 2.67
C ASN A 100 0.90 -12.54 3.92
N THR A 101 2.22 -12.45 3.77
CA THR A 101 3.11 -12.02 4.86
C THR A 101 2.78 -10.59 5.31
N ILE A 102 2.62 -9.66 4.36
CA ILE A 102 2.22 -8.27 4.64
C ILE A 102 0.83 -8.22 5.28
N ALA A 103 -0.13 -8.98 4.76
CA ALA A 103 -1.49 -9.05 5.29
C ALA A 103 -1.51 -9.59 6.73
N ALA A 104 -0.70 -10.61 7.02
CA ALA A 104 -0.59 -11.19 8.36
C ALA A 104 -0.01 -10.18 9.36
N TRP A 105 1.02 -9.43 8.96
CA TRP A 105 1.59 -8.37 9.79
C TRP A 105 0.58 -7.26 10.06
N LEU A 106 -0.12 -6.78 9.02
CA LEU A 106 -1.17 -5.77 9.16
C LEU A 106 -2.28 -6.24 10.09
N LYS A 107 -2.73 -7.49 9.95
CA LYS A 107 -3.77 -8.09 10.79
C LYS A 107 -3.34 -8.19 12.26
N LYS A 108 -2.09 -8.61 12.51
CA LYS A 108 -1.53 -8.71 13.87
C LYS A 108 -1.45 -7.34 14.55
N ASN A 109 -1.15 -6.30 13.79
CA ASN A 109 -0.99 -4.93 14.28
C ASN A 109 -2.24 -4.07 14.05
N SER A 110 -3.43 -4.68 13.93
CA SER A 110 -4.68 -3.94 13.76
C SER A 110 -5.70 -4.28 14.84
N LEU A 111 -6.40 -3.27 15.32
CA LEU A 111 -7.54 -3.39 16.20
C LEU A 111 -8.83 -3.22 15.39
N LYS A 112 -9.84 -4.04 15.68
CA LYS A 112 -11.17 -3.87 15.09
C LYS A 112 -11.85 -2.67 15.77
N LEU A 113 -12.32 -1.73 14.96
CA LEU A 113 -13.11 -0.60 15.43
C LEU A 113 -14.55 -1.08 15.63
N GLU A 114 -15.04 -0.95 16.86
CA GLU A 114 -16.47 -1.07 17.14
C GLU A 114 -17.13 0.22 16.63
N LYS A 115 -18.07 0.09 15.68
CA LYS A 115 -18.91 1.19 15.22
C LYS A 115 -20.28 1.06 15.85
#